data_AF-X0W8U0-F1
#
_entry.id   AF-X0W8U0-F1
#
_cell.length_a   1.000
_cell.length_b   1.000
_cell.length_c   1.000
_cell.angle_alpha   90.00
_cell.angle_beta   90.00
_cell.angle_gamma   90.00
#
_symmetry.space_group_name_H-M   'P 1'
#
loop_
_entity.id
_entity.type
_entity.pdbx_description
1 polymer ?
#
loop_
_entity_poly.entity_id
_entity_poly.type
_entity_poly.pdbx_seq_one_letter_code
_entity_poly.pdbx_strand_id
1 'polypeptide(L)' 'MFAASNYTRVGTAELAKAAGISEPALYRYFPSKKDLFISTIKTAGKRLLDIWERLAG' A
#
# COMPACT_ATOMS: atom_id res chain seq x y z
N MET A 1 4.32 12.73 5.24
CA MET A 1 5.46 13.32 4.50
C MET A 1 5.79 12.41 3.31
N PHE A 2 5.14 12.63 2.16
CA PHE A 2 5.19 11.73 0.98
C PHE A 2 6.01 12.32 -0.19
N ALA A 3 6.75 13.41 0.02
CA ALA A 3 7.19 14.29 -1.08
C ALA A 3 8.70 14.39 -1.33
N ALA A 4 9.58 13.69 -0.63
CA ALA A 4 11.01 13.80 -0.94
C ALA A 4 11.76 12.48 -0.70
N SER A 5 12.15 11.85 -1.81
CA SER A 5 13.46 11.20 -1.96
C SER A 5 13.83 10.07 -1.00
N ASN A 6 13.01 9.00 -0.86
CA ASN A 6 13.52 7.63 -0.67
C ASN A 6 12.42 6.54 -0.77
N TYR A 7 11.46 6.66 -1.69
CA TYR A 7 10.42 5.63 -1.86
C TYR A 7 11.00 4.23 -2.12
N THR A 8 12.25 4.13 -2.58
CA THR A 8 12.80 2.98 -3.30
C THR A 8 13.07 1.75 -2.45
N ARG A 9 13.40 1.92 -1.17
CA ARG A 9 13.90 0.79 -0.36
C ARG A 9 13.19 0.64 0.99
N VAL A 10 12.65 1.73 1.53
CA VAL A 10 11.97 1.72 2.83
C VAL A 10 10.50 1.30 2.72
N GLY A 11 9.88 1.41 1.53
CA GLY A 11 8.46 1.09 1.34
C GLY A 11 8.18 -0.40 1.15
N THR A 12 8.78 -1.03 0.15
CA THR A 12 8.41 -2.38 -0.31
C THR A 12 8.95 -3.49 0.59
N ALA A 13 10.17 -3.34 1.10
CA ALA A 13 10.75 -4.28 2.05
C ALA A 13 9.96 -4.33 3.37
N GLU A 14 9.59 -3.17 3.92
CA GLU A 14 8.77 -3.10 5.14
C GLU A 14 7.35 -3.59 4.90
N LEU A 15 6.76 -3.32 3.73
CA LEU A 15 5.44 -3.85 3.36
C LEU A 15 5.46 -5.39 3.24
N ALA A 16 6.47 -5.95 2.58
CA ALA A 16 6.64 -7.40 2.46
C ALA A 16 6.81 -8.05 3.84
N LYS A 17 7.65 -7.45 4.70
CA LYS A 17 7.84 -7.87 6.08
C LYS A 17 6.56 -7.81 6.90
N ALA A 18 5.81 -6.71 6.81
CA ALA A 18 4.52 -6.56 7.50
C ALA A 18 3.46 -7.56 6.99
N ALA A 19 3.53 -7.95 5.72
CA ALA A 19 2.69 -8.97 5.11
C ALA A 19 3.19 -10.41 5.33
N GLY A 20 4.35 -10.60 5.98
CA GLY A 20 4.94 -11.92 6.22
C GLY A 20 5.43 -12.64 4.96
N ILE A 21 5.72 -11.89 3.89
CA ILE A 21 6.19 -12.42 2.60
C ILE A 21 7.56 -11.86 2.23
N SER A 22 8.21 -12.48 1.25
CA SER A 22 9.43 -11.93 0.67
C SER A 22 9.13 -10.75 -0.27
N GLU A 23 10.08 -9.81 -0.38
CA GLU A 23 9.93 -8.67 -1.29
C GLU A 23 9.77 -9.09 -2.76
N PRO A 24 10.46 -10.13 -3.28
CA PRO A 24 10.17 -10.66 -4.62
C PRO A 24 8.75 -11.24 -4.77
N ALA A 25 8.21 -11.87 -3.72
CA ALA A 25 6.83 -12.37 -3.74
C ALA A 25 5.82 -11.22 -3.81
N LEU A 26 6.09 -10.09 -3.16
CA LEU A 26 5.28 -8.87 -3.29
C LEU A 26 5.15 -8.42 -4.76
N TYR A 27 6.25 -8.43 -5.52
CA TYR A 27 6.25 -8.06 -6.94
C TYR A 27 5.57 -9.08 -7.87
N ARG A 28 5.31 -10.31 -7.42
CA ARG A 28 4.44 -11.25 -8.17
C ARG A 28 2.99 -10.81 -8.19
N TYR A 29 2.52 -10.17 -7.12
CA TYR A 29 1.15 -9.65 -7.02
C TYR A 29 1.02 -8.23 -7.59
N PHE A 30 2.11 -7.46 -7.54
CA PHE A 30 2.15 -6.09 -8.03
C PHE A 30 3.26 -5.96 -9.06
N PRO A 31 2.94 -6.10 -10.36
CA PRO A 31 3.91 -6.13 -11.46
C PRO A 31 4.82 -4.91 -11.50
N SER A 32 4.33 -3.77 -11.02
CA SER A 32 5.13 -2.58 -10.80
C SER A 32 4.88 -1.96 -9.43
N LYS A 33 5.85 -1.16 -8.99
CA LYS A 33 5.71 -0.33 -7.80
C LYS A 33 4.55 0.67 -7.89
N LYS A 34 4.23 1.12 -9.11
CA LYS A 34 3.08 2.00 -9.36
C LYS A 34 1.77 1.26 -9.07
N ASP A 35 1.68 -0.02 -9.47
CA ASP A 35 0.49 -0.85 -9.20
C ASP A 35 0.31 -1.12 -7.71
N LEU A 36 1.41 -1.40 -6.99
CA LEU A 36 1.39 -1.50 -5.53
C LEU A 36 0.88 -0.21 -4.88
N PHE A 37 1.36 0.95 -5.33
CA PHE A 37 0.95 2.24 -4.79
C PHE A 37 -0.52 2.54 -5.05
N ILE A 38 -0.98 2.32 -6.29
CA ILE A 38 -2.39 2.49 -6.67
C ILE A 38 -3.28 1.55 -5.83
N SER A 39 -2.89 0.29 -5.66
CA SER A 39 -3.63 -0.66 -4.83
C SER A 39 -3.71 -0.22 -3.36
N THR A 40 -2.61 0.30 -2.82
CA THR A 40 -2.56 0.82 -1.45
C THR A 40 -3.50 2.02 -1.28
N ILE A 41 -3.48 2.99 -2.20
CA ILE A 41 -4.39 4.14 -2.16
C ILE A 41 -5.84 3.70 -2.26
N LYS A 42 -6.17 2.78 -3.19
CA LYS A 42 -7.55 2.27 -3.35
C LYS A 42 -8.04 1.60 -2.07
N THR A 43 -7.20 0.78 -1.45
CA THR A 43 -7.54 0.09 -0.19
C THR A 43 -7.74 1.08 0.96
N ALA A 44 -6.85 2.07 1.10
CA ALA A 44 -6.98 3.10 2.13
C ALA A 44 -8.22 3.97 1.92
N GLY A 45 -8.47 4.39 0.68
CA GLY A 45 -9.66 5.17 0.31
C GLY A 45 -10.96 4.41 0.60
N LYS A 46 -11.02 3.12 0.27
CA LYS A 46 -12.16 2.26 0.60
C LYS A 46 -12.40 2.21 2.12
N ARG A 47 -11.36 1.97 2.91
CA ARG A 47 -11.48 1.97 4.38
C ARG A 47 -12.00 3.30 4.93
N LEU A 48 -11.56 4.42 4.37
CA LEU A 48 -12.05 5.74 4.78
C LEU A 48 -13.54 5.90 4.47
N LEU A 49 -13.97 5.54 3.27
CA LEU A 49 -15.38 5.56 2.89
C LEU A 49 -16.22 4.65 3.79
N ASP A 50 -15.76 3.43 4.06
CA ASP A 50 -16.44 2.50 4.96
C ASP A 50 -16.59 3.07 6.39
N ILE A 51 -15.58 3.80 6.89
CA ILE A 51 -15.65 4.47 8.19
C ILE A 51 -16.66 5.62 8.15
N TRP A 52 -16.64 6.43 7.10
CA TRP A 52 -17.57 7.54 6.92
C TRP A 52 -19.03 7.06 6.85
N GLU A 53 -19.32 6.00 6.10
CA GLU A 53 -20.67 5.42 6.02
C GLU A 53 -21.17 4.90 7.37
N ARG A 54 -20.28 4.31 8.19
CA ARG A 54 -20.61 3.84 9.54
C ARG A 54 -20.89 4.94 10.56
N LEU A 55 -20.32 6.13 10.35
CA LEU A 55 -20.48 7.28 11.24
C LEU A 55 -21.62 8.21 10.79
N ALA A 56 -21.94 8.20 9.50
CA ALA A 56 -23.01 9.02 8.91
C ALA A 56 -24.38 8.33 8.89
N GLY A 57 -24.44 7.02 9.16
CA GLY A 57 -25.67 6.25 9.43
C GLY A 57 -25.98 6.19 10.92
#